data_AF-B9LVV6-F1
#
_entry.id   AF-B9LVV6-F1
#
_cell.length_a   1.000
_cell.length_b   1.000
_cell.length_c   1.000
_cell.angle_alpha   90.00
_cell.angle_beta   90.00
_cell.angle_gamma   90.00
#
_symmetry.space_group_name_H-M   'P 1'
#
loop_
_entity.id
_entity.type
_entity.pdbx_description
1 polymer ?
#
loop_
_entity_poly.entity_id
_entity_poly.type
_entity_poly.pdbx_seq_one_letter_code
_entity_poly.pdbx_strand_id
1 'polypeptide(L)' 'MNEDSEPGVSGKEMGAGMAIGIAIGVAIGAATDNLGLWIALGVALGAGIGAGLSNRE' A
#
# COMPACT_ATOMS: atom_id res chain seq x y z
N MET A 1 -12.66 1.57 -24.87
CA MET A 1 -13.41 1.81 -23.60
C MET A 1 -13.64 0.42 -23.02
N ASN A 2 -12.71 -0.16 -22.28
CA ASN A 2 -12.07 0.42 -21.10
C ASN A 2 -10.59 0.00 -21.05
N GLU A 3 -9.71 0.99 -20.89
CA GLU A 3 -8.39 0.76 -20.29
C GLU A 3 -8.65 0.39 -18.82
N ASP A 4 -8.92 -0.89 -18.57
CA ASP A 4 -8.92 -1.44 -17.23
C ASP A 4 -7.51 -1.26 -16.68
N SER A 5 -7.43 -0.42 -15.67
CA SER A 5 -6.22 0.27 -15.24
C SER A 5 -5.15 -0.73 -14.82
N GLU A 6 -4.13 -0.92 -15.65
CA GLU A 6 -2.86 -1.44 -15.19
C GLU A 6 -2.13 -0.29 -14.46
N PRO A 7 -1.95 -0.32 -13.12
CA PRO A 7 -0.95 0.55 -12.51
C PRO A 7 0.39 -0.05 -12.90
N GLY A 8 0.88 0.37 -14.07
CA GLY A 8 2.21 0.03 -14.56
C GLY A 8 3.26 0.58 -13.60
N VAL A 9 3.72 -0.28 -12.70
CA VAL A 9 5.02 -0.13 -12.05
C VAL A 9 5.75 -1.45 -12.21
N SER A 10 6.85 -1.43 -12.97
CA SER A 10 7.92 -2.40 -12.80
C SER A 10 8.38 -2.31 -11.35
N GLY A 11 7.74 -3.09 -10.47
CA GLY A 11 7.64 -2.80 -9.04
C GLY A 11 6.65 -3.73 -8.35
N LYS A 12 6.79 -5.03 -8.57
CA LYS A 12 5.95 -6.06 -7.93
C LYS A 12 6.07 -5.97 -6.42
N GLU A 13 7.26 -5.67 -5.91
CA GLU A 13 7.49 -5.46 -4.48
C GLU A 13 6.83 -4.18 -4.00
N MET A 14 6.86 -3.11 -4.80
CA MET A 14 6.17 -1.85 -4.50
C MET A 14 4.65 -2.07 -4.42
N GLY A 15 4.07 -2.76 -5.40
CA GLY A 15 2.64 -3.12 -5.40
C GLY A 15 2.27 -4.02 -4.22
N ALA A 16 3.10 -5.01 -3.90
CA ALA A 16 2.90 -5.89 -2.75
C ALA A 16 2.98 -5.12 -1.42
N GLY A 17 3.97 -4.24 -1.27
CA GLY A 17 4.11 -3.36 -0.11
C GLY A 17 2.87 -2.49 0.07
N MET A 18 2.42 -1.81 -0.99
CA MET A 18 1.20 -0.99 -0.96
C MET A 18 -0.03 -1.80 -0.59
N ALA A 19 -0.24 -2.99 -1.16
CA ALA A 19 -1.37 -3.86 -0.82
C ALA A 19 -1.38 -4.25 0.66
N ILE A 20 -0.21 -4.63 1.20
CA ILE A 20 -0.06 -4.97 2.62
C ILE A 20 -0.36 -3.76 3.51
N GLY A 21 0.27 -2.61 3.19
CA GLY A 21 0.11 -1.38 3.97
C GLY A 21 -1.34 -0.88 4.00
N ILE A 22 -2.01 -0.86 2.85
CA ILE A 22 -3.43 -0.46 2.74
C ILE A 22 -4.33 -1.45 3.48
N ALA A 23 -4.14 -2.75 3.33
CA ALA A 23 -4.95 -3.76 4.02
C ALA A 23 -4.87 -3.62 5.55
N ILE A 24 -3.65 -3.42 6.08
CA ILE A 24 -3.43 -3.19 7.51
C ILE A 24 -4.03 -1.86 7.97
N GLY A 25 -3.77 -0.77 7.22
CA GLY A 25 -4.29 0.55 7.54
C GLY A 25 -5.81 0.61 7.55
N VAL A 26 -6.47 -0.05 6.60
CA VAL A 26 -7.94 -0.15 6.56
C VAL A 26 -8.47 -1.01 7.71
N ALA A 27 -7.86 -2.16 7.98
CA ALA A 27 -8.30 -3.05 9.06
C ALA A 27 -8.22 -2.37 10.44
N ILE A 28 -7.10 -1.72 10.75
CA ILE A 28 -6.92 -1.00 12.02
C ILE A 28 -7.74 0.29 12.03
N GLY A 29 -7.79 1.02 10.91
CA GLY A 29 -8.59 2.23 10.77
C GLY A 29 -10.08 1.99 11.02
N ALA A 30 -10.61 0.88 10.49
CA ALA A 30 -11.99 0.45 10.73
C ALA A 30 -12.22 0.00 12.17
N ALA A 31 -11.25 -0.70 12.78
CA ALA A 31 -11.36 -1.14 14.18
C ALA A 31 -11.28 0.01 15.20
N THR A 32 -10.63 1.12 14.83
CA THR A 32 -10.38 2.26 15.72
C THR A 32 -11.22 3.50 15.38
N ASP A 33 -12.14 3.39 14.43
CA ASP A 33 -12.95 4.50 13.88
C ASP A 33 -12.11 5.73 13.45
N ASN A 34 -10.84 5.50 13.06
CA ASN A 34 -9.88 6.56 12.72
C ASN A 34 -9.21 6.30 11.36
N LEU A 35 -10.02 6.06 10.33
CA LEU A 35 -9.55 5.76 8.97
C LEU A 35 -8.58 6.82 8.41
N GLY A 36 -8.81 8.11 8.65
CA GLY A 36 -7.95 9.17 8.10
C GLY A 36 -6.49 9.05 8.55
N LEU A 37 -6.25 8.79 9.83
CA LEU A 37 -4.91 8.60 10.38
C LEU A 37 -4.29 7.29 9.88
N TRP A 38 -5.06 6.20 9.95
CA TRP A 38 -4.55 4.86 9.63
C TRP A 38 -4.36 4.61 8.13
N ILE A 39 -5.08 5.31 7.26
CA ILE A 39 -4.81 5.28 5.81
C ILE A 39 -3.47 5.95 5.51
N ALA A 40 -3.19 7.12 6.10
CA ALA A 40 -1.89 7.79 5.92
C ALA A 40 -0.74 6.90 6.41
N LEU A 41 -0.91 6.26 7.58
CA LEU A 41 0.04 5.28 8.11
C LEU A 41 0.16 4.05 7.21
N GLY A 42 -0.95 3.49 6.73
CA GLY A 42 -0.97 2.33 5.85
C GLY A 42 -0.22 2.59 4.53
N VAL A 43 -0.41 3.76 3.93
CA VAL A 43 0.33 4.16 2.72
C VAL A 43 1.82 4.36 3.02
N ALA A 44 2.17 5.03 4.12
CA ALA A 44 3.57 5.21 4.51
C ALA A 44 4.29 3.87 4.78
N LEU A 45 3.63 2.94 5.48
CA LEU A 45 4.12 1.59 5.71
C LEU A 45 4.25 0.81 4.42
N GLY A 46 3.23 0.85 3.56
CA GLY A 46 3.24 0.14 2.28
C GLY A 46 4.34 0.64 1.35
N ALA A 47 4.54 1.96 1.28
CA ALA A 47 5.64 2.57 0.54
C ALA A 47 7.00 2.18 1.12
N GLY A 48 7.16 2.19 2.44
CA GLY A 48 8.41 1.80 3.10
C GLY A 48 8.77 0.33 2.89
N ILE A 49 7.79 -0.58 2.99
CA ILE A 49 7.96 -2.00 2.71
C ILE A 49 8.28 -2.21 1.23
N GLY A 50 7.52 -1.58 0.34
CA GLY A 50 7.71 -1.67 -1.10
C GLY A 50 9.09 -1.19 -1.53
N ALA A 51 9.51 -0.02 -1.05
CA ALA A 51 10.84 0.53 -1.32
C ALA A 51 11.96 -0.35 -0.72
N GLY A 52 11.77 -0.85 0.52
CA GLY A 52 12.76 -1.71 1.17
C GLY A 52 12.93 -3.07 0.48
N LEU A 53 11.88 -3.61 -0.13
CA LEU A 53 11.93 -4.83 -0.91
C LEU A 53 12.50 -4.59 -2.31
N SER A 54 12.11 -3.50 -2.99
CA SER A 54 12.67 -3.15 -4.30
C SER A 54 14.16 -2.77 -4.23
N ASN A 55 14.68 -2.34 -3.07
CA ASN A 55 16.10 -2.07 -2.89
C ASN A 55 16.93 -3.34 -2.57
N ARG A 56 16.33 -4.53 -2.55
CA ARG A 56 17.04 -5.81 -2.34
C ARG A 56 17.39 -6.54 -3.64
N GLU A 57 17.20 -5.88 -4.78
CA GLU A 57 17.55 -6.32 -6.13
C GLU A 57 18.85 -5.65 -6.60
#